data_AF-A0A0R0K3Y1-F1
#
_entry.id   AF-A0A0R0K3Y1-F1
#
_cell.length_a   1.000
_cell.length_b   1.000
_cell.length_c   1.000
_cell.angle_alpha   90.00
_cell.angle_beta   90.00
_cell.angle_gamma   90.00
#
_symmetry.space_group_name_H-M   'P 1'
#
loop_
_entity.id
_entity.type
_entity.pdbx_description
1 polymer ?
#
loop_
_entity_poly.entity_id
_entity_poly.type
_entity_poly.pdbx_seq_one_letter_code
_entity_poly.pdbx_strand_id
1 'polypeptide(L)'
;MAKAIDILESKQNLKILPVFVSTDPQRDTPSQLRAYLKGVLMIAEVEGANTVEFDSRIIGLTGPVAAIRQMAQEYCFYFKKVFAES
;
A
#
# COMPACT_ATOMS: atom_id res chain seq x y z
N MET A 1 9.35 -2.60 -2.22
CA MET A 1 8.92 -1.37 -2.94
C MET A 1 10.02 -0.32 -3.06
N ALA A 2 10.87 -0.12 -2.04
CA ALA A 2 11.91 0.93 -2.05
C ALA A 2 12.80 0.94 -3.31
N LYS A 3 13.41 -0.19 -3.67
CA LYS A 3 14.27 -0.31 -4.86
C LYS A 3 13.58 0.07 -6.18
N ALA A 4 12.27 -0.15 -6.30
CA ALA A 4 11.54 0.19 -7.53
C ALA A 4 11.48 1.70 -7.74
N ILE A 5 11.35 2.47 -6.65
CA ILE A 5 11.32 3.93 -6.69
C ILE A 5 12.69 4.44 -7.15
N ASP A 6 13.79 3.94 -6.56
CA ASP A 6 15.16 4.33 -6.95
C ASP A 6 15.44 4.07 -8.44
N ILE A 7 14.99 2.93 -8.97
CA ILE A 7 15.13 2.59 -10.39
C ILE A 7 14.33 3.56 -11.27
N LEU A 8 13.11 3.91 -10.87
CA LEU A 8 12.26 4.80 -11.66
C LEU A 8 12.78 6.24 -11.62
N GLU A 9 13.20 6.74 -10.45
CA GLU A 9 13.75 8.09 -10.30
C GLU A 9 15.06 8.24 -11.09
N SER A 10 15.96 7.26 -11.04
CA SER A 10 17.22 7.27 -11.80
C SER A 10 17.00 7.22 -13.32
N LYS A 11 15.99 6.49 -13.80
CA LYS A 11 15.68 6.41 -15.24
C LYS A 11 14.99 7.65 -15.78
N GLN A 12 14.11 8.26 -14.98
CA GLN A 12 13.26 9.36 -15.44
C GLN A 12 13.78 10.74 -15.04
N ASN A 13 14.79 10.80 -14.16
CA ASN A 13 15.30 12.04 -13.56
C ASN A 13 14.19 12.91 -12.93
N LEU A 14 13.19 12.25 -12.35
CA LEU A 14 12.01 12.86 -11.71
C LEU A 14 11.87 12.28 -10.30
N LYS A 15 11.39 13.10 -9.36
CA LYS A 15 11.00 12.62 -8.04
C LYS A 15 9.64 11.96 -8.09
N ILE A 16 9.52 10.77 -7.53
CA ILE A 16 8.29 9.98 -7.54
C ILE A 16 7.68 9.97 -6.15
N LEU A 17 6.39 10.29 -6.08
CA LEU A 17 5.59 10.15 -4.87
C LEU A 17 4.71 8.90 -4.99
N PRO A 18 5.11 7.77 -4.39
CA PRO A 18 4.32 6.55 -4.42
C PRO A 18 3.08 6.68 -3.51
N VAL A 19 1.92 6.33 -4.05
CA VAL A 19 0.64 6.30 -3.32
C VAL A 19 0.14 4.86 -3.26
N PHE A 20 -0.10 4.37 -2.05
CA PHE A 20 -0.73 3.07 -1.82
C PHE A 20 -2.20 3.32 -1.52
N VAL A 21 -3.12 2.74 -2.29
CA VAL A 21 -4.56 2.84 -2.00
C VAL A 21 -5.11 1.48 -1.62
N SER A 22 -5.75 1.39 -0.45
CA SER A 22 -6.46 0.18 -0.03
C SER A 22 -7.69 -0.07 -0.90
N THR A 23 -7.88 -1.32 -1.29
CA THR A 23 -9.11 -1.79 -1.97
C THR A 23 -10.15 -2.37 -1.00
N ASP A 24 -9.78 -2.54 0.28
CA ASP A 24 -10.65 -3.04 1.33
C ASP A 24 -10.66 -2.11 2.56
N PRO A 25 -11.34 -0.96 2.44
CA PRO A 25 -11.36 0.03 3.51
C PRO A 25 -12.09 -0.41 4.78
N GLN A 26 -12.82 -1.54 4.75
CA GLN A 26 -13.49 -2.07 5.93
C GLN A 26 -12.50 -2.75 6.89
N ARG A 27 -11.41 -3.34 6.35
CA ARG A 27 -10.33 -3.95 7.13
C ARG A 27 -9.13 -3.04 7.30
N ASP A 28 -8.87 -2.17 6.33
CA ASP A 28 -7.67 -1.34 6.29
C ASP A 28 -7.94 0.04 6.86
N THR A 29 -8.03 0.14 8.19
CA THR A 29 -8.12 1.45 8.86
C THR A 29 -6.81 2.24 8.68
N PRO A 30 -6.83 3.58 8.83
CA PRO A 30 -5.62 4.39 8.73
C PRO A 30 -4.47 3.92 9.64
N SER A 31 -4.78 3.46 10.85
CA SER A 31 -3.78 2.94 11.80
C SER A 31 -3.15 1.63 11.34
N GLN A 32 -3.97 0.69 10.84
CA GLN A 32 -3.48 -0.59 10.31
C GLN A 32 -2.66 -0.37 9.05
N LEU A 33 -3.12 0.51 8.15
CA LEU A 33 -2.39 0.85 6.93
C LEU A 33 -1.04 1.50 7.24
N ARG A 34 -0.99 2.40 8.23
CA ARG A 34 0.27 2.99 8.72
C ARG A 34 1.21 1.94 9.31
N ALA A 35 0.71 0.98 10.08
CA ALA A 35 1.54 -0.08 10.65
C ALA A 35 2.11 -0.98 9.54
N TYR A 36 1.29 -1.36 8.57
CA TYR A 36 1.68 -2.13 7.40
C TYR A 36 2.78 -1.43 6.58
N LEU A 37 2.58 -0.17 6.21
CA LEU A 37 3.56 0.60 5.43
C LEU A 37 4.86 0.90 6.18
N LYS A 38 4.87 0.83 7.52
CA LYS A 38 6.09 0.92 8.32
C LYS A 38 6.86 -0.40 8.42
N GLY A 39 6.34 -1.49 7.87
CA GLY A 39 6.89 -2.83 8.06
C GLY A 39 6.68 -3.36 9.48
N VAL A 40 5.79 -2.75 10.26
CA VAL A 40 5.39 -3.21 11.60
C VAL A 40 4.14 -4.08 11.45
N LEU A 41 4.22 -5.09 10.60
CA LEU A 41 3.32 -6.22 10.70
C LEU A 41 3.99 -7.19 11.67
N MET A 42 3.23 -7.69 12.65
CA MET A 42 3.66 -8.66 13.65
C MET A 42 4.08 -9.98 12.97
N ILE A 43 5.23 -9.98 12.29
CA ILE A 43 5.95 -11.18 11.91
C ILE A 43 7.27 -11.12 12.65
N ALA A 44 7.49 -12.17 13.43
CA ALA A 44 8.60 -12.34 14.34
C ALA A 44 9.94 -12.06 13.66
N GLU A 45 10.87 -11.55 14.46
CA GLU A 45 12.28 -11.36 14.16
C GLU A 45 12.83 -12.52 13.33
N VAL A 46 13.05 -12.29 12.03
CA VAL A 46 14.01 -13.06 11.26
C VAL A 46 15.29 -12.24 11.31
N GLU A 47 16.18 -12.60 12.24
CA GLU A 47 17.50 -11.98 12.34
C GLU A 47 18.25 -12.09 11.00
N GLY A 48 18.81 -10.96 10.53
CA GLY A 48 19.89 -10.97 9.54
C GLY A 48 19.66 -10.20 8.23
N ALA A 49 18.46 -9.66 7.97
CA ALA A 49 18.23 -8.83 6.79
C ALA A 49 17.38 -7.60 7.14
N ASN A 50 18.04 -6.45 7.28
CA ASN A 50 17.40 -5.15 7.50
C ASN A 50 16.75 -4.66 6.17
N THR A 51 15.83 -5.45 5.63
CA THR A 51 15.16 -5.19 4.36
C THR A 51 13.96 -4.30 4.61
N VAL A 52 14.14 -3.00 4.42
CA VAL A 52 13.03 -2.04 4.43
C VAL A 52 12.14 -2.35 3.21
N GLU A 53 11.02 -3.03 3.44
CA GLU A 53 10.12 -3.45 2.35
C GLU A 53 9.46 -2.24 1.66
N PHE A 54 9.13 -1.20 2.42
CA PHE A 54 8.41 -0.01 1.98
C PHE A 54 9.24 1.26 2.15
N ASP A 55 9.29 2.08 1.10
CA ASP A 55 9.92 3.41 1.17
C ASP A 55 9.10 4.33 2.10
N SER A 56 9.79 5.11 2.93
CA SER A 56 9.15 6.03 3.89
C SER A 56 8.33 7.14 3.23
N ARG A 57 8.54 7.38 1.93
CA ARG A 57 7.78 8.35 1.11
C ARG A 57 6.40 7.84 0.70
N ILE A 58 6.08 6.56 0.91
CA ILE A 58 4.78 5.99 0.51
C ILE A 58 3.66 6.59 1.36
N ILE A 59 2.65 7.15 0.68
CA ILE A 59 1.44 7.66 1.31
C ILE A 59 0.34 6.61 1.17
N GLY A 60 -0.19 6.15 2.31
CA GLY A 60 -1.34 5.25 2.36
C GLY A 60 -2.67 6.01 2.32
N LEU A 61 -3.56 5.63 1.41
CA LEU A 61 -4.93 6.13 1.29
C LEU A 61 -5.92 4.99 1.57
N THR A 62 -6.94 5.32 2.36
CA THR A 62 -8.13 4.50 2.64
C THR A 62 -9.31 5.45 2.84
N GLY A 63 -10.54 4.95 2.90
CA GLY A 63 -11.72 5.81 3.05
C GLY A 63 -13.05 5.11 2.79
N PRO A 64 -14.16 5.85 2.59
CA PRO A 64 -15.45 5.24 2.34
C PRO A 64 -15.45 4.34 1.10
N VAL A 65 -16.20 3.22 1.14
CA VAL A 65 -16.33 2.29 -0.01
C VAL A 65 -16.76 3.02 -1.29
N ALA A 66 -17.58 4.06 -1.19
CA ALA A 66 -17.99 4.89 -2.32
C ALA A 66 -16.80 5.56 -3.05
N ALA A 67 -15.80 6.04 -2.30
CA ALA A 67 -14.59 6.63 -2.89
C ALA A 67 -13.75 5.57 -3.63
N ILE A 68 -13.65 4.36 -3.08
CA ILE A 68 -12.96 3.23 -3.75
C ILE A 68 -13.71 2.81 -5.02
N ARG A 69 -15.06 2.82 -5.01
CA ARG A 69 -15.87 2.57 -6.22
C ARG A 69 -15.61 3.59 -7.31
N GLN A 70 -15.53 4.88 -6.96
CA GLN A 70 -15.19 5.93 -7.91
C GLN A 70 -13.80 5.71 -8.49
N MET A 71 -12.81 5.45 -7.64
CA MET A 71 -11.44 5.17 -8.08
C MET A 71 -11.37 3.94 -9.00
N ALA A 72 -12.14 2.88 -8.72
CA ALA A 72 -12.22 1.70 -9.57
C ALA A 72 -12.73 1.99 -10.98
N GLN A 73 -13.65 2.95 -11.11
CA GLN A 73 -14.14 3.42 -12.41
C GLN A 73 -13.09 4.26 -13.13
N GLU A 74 -12.40 5.16 -12.43
CA GLU A 74 -11.40 6.06 -13.02
C GLU A 74 -10.12 5.33 -13.46
N TYR A 75 -9.67 4.36 -12.66
CA TYR A 75 -8.44 3.59 -12.90
C TYR A 75 -8.70 2.19 -13.49
N CYS A 76 -9.94 1.89 -13.86
CA CYS A 76 -10.34 0.65 -14.54
C CYS A 76 -9.86 -0.65 -13.86
N PHE A 77 -10.01 -0.75 -12.53
CA PHE A 77 -9.71 -1.99 -11.81
C PHE A 77 -10.97 -2.59 -11.17
N TYR A 78 -10.98 -3.92 -11.01
CA TYR A 78 -12.08 -4.64 -10.40
C TYR A 78 -11.80 -4.93 -8.92
N PHE A 79 -12.80 -4.77 -8.07
CA PHE A 79 -12.76 -5.23 -6.68
C PHE A 79 -14.11 -5.81 -6.25
N LYS A 80 -14.06 -6.83 -5.39
CA LYS A 80 -15.24 -7.49 -4.82
C LYS A 80 -14.95 -7.90 -3.39
N LYS A 81 -15.93 -7.70 -2.51
CA LYS A 81 -15.88 -8.25 -1.15
C LYS A 81 -16.03 -9.77 -1.21
N VAL A 82 -15.07 -10.47 -0.62
CA VAL A 82 -15.09 -11.92 -0.45
C VAL A 82 -15.32 -12.20 1.03
N PHE A 83 -16.29 -13.06 1.33
CA PHE A 83 -16.48 -13.58 2.68
C PHE A 83 -15.61 -14.83 2.81
N ALA A 84 -14.86 -14.96 3.90
CA ALA A 84 -14.14 -16.19 4.16
C ALA A 84 -15.15 -17.34 4.33
N GLU A 85 -14.95 -18.44 3.61
CA GLU A 85 -15.72 -19.67 3.84
C GLU A 85 -15.36 -20.19 5.24
N SER A 86 -16.40 -20.57 6.00
CA SER A 86 -16.30 -21.01 7.41
C SER A 86 -16.01 -22.51 7.51
#